data_AF-A0A1S5XZX9-F1
#
_entry.id   AF-A0A1S5XZX9-F1
#
_cell.length_a   1.000
_cell.length_b   1.000
_cell.length_c   1.000
_cell.angle_alpha   90.00
_cell.angle_beta   90.00
_cell.angle_gamma   90.00
#
_symmetry.space_group_name_H-M   'P 1'
#
loop_
_entity.id
_entity.type
_entity.pdbx_description
1 polymer ?
#
loop_
_entity_poly.entity_id
_entity_poly.type
_entity_poly.pdbx_seq_one_letter_code
_entity_poly.pdbx_strand_id
1 'polypeptide(L)'
;MRKLALALALTLHALVATASSGPADVILSHLAALTAELPEPAREALARIDTPQRKLLAARSYAKAGEQLVERWSWTAEQIRRYERSADYSRLLAEVDAVKQAFEQQNPGYGLYVNLQVRTLELQIERWNSNPGVAKTANELYGALQRELSAHRYPVRANAESTQRMKRFLVNWYPSTAAPLAAPGLSAHGQLRAIDFQVVRGEQVIAGTSIASVRRAWDQPGWRDRLQRAVQSVGAQFVGPLRSPNEPWHYTYMPSVQQAGVRADCSAQRAC
;
A
#
# COMPACT_ATOMS: atom_id res chain seq x y z
N MET A 1 -62.79 -61.22 -23.81
CA MET A 1 -62.74 -59.78 -23.44
C MET A 1 -61.68 -59.57 -22.36
N ARG A 2 -60.49 -59.08 -22.73
CA ARG A 2 -59.41 -58.72 -21.78
C ARG A 2 -58.96 -57.30 -22.11
N LYS A 3 -59.01 -56.39 -21.13
CA LYS A 3 -58.35 -55.08 -21.18
C LYS A 3 -57.50 -54.96 -19.92
N LEU A 4 -56.19 -55.13 -20.06
CA LEU A 4 -55.19 -54.72 -19.07
C LEU A 4 -54.71 -53.32 -19.47
N ALA A 5 -54.93 -52.34 -18.60
CA ALA A 5 -54.33 -51.01 -18.72
C ALA A 5 -53.06 -50.99 -17.86
N LEU A 6 -51.90 -50.83 -18.50
CA LEU A 6 -50.60 -50.68 -17.85
C LEU A 6 -50.32 -49.17 -17.72
N ALA A 7 -50.35 -48.64 -16.50
CA ALA A 7 -49.96 -47.27 -16.22
C ALA A 7 -48.44 -47.21 -16.00
N LEU A 8 -47.73 -46.55 -16.91
CA LEU A 8 -46.30 -46.29 -16.82
C LEU A 8 -46.09 -44.98 -16.06
N ALA A 9 -45.67 -45.06 -14.79
CA ALA A 9 -45.28 -43.90 -14.01
C ALA A 9 -43.81 -43.54 -14.31
N LEU A 10 -43.58 -42.47 -15.08
CA LEU A 10 -42.26 -41.87 -15.26
C LEU A 10 -41.93 -40.99 -14.04
N THR A 11 -41.07 -41.47 -13.15
CA THR A 11 -40.45 -40.65 -12.09
C THR A 11 -39.30 -39.83 -12.66
N LEU A 12 -39.57 -38.55 -12.92
CA LEU A 12 -38.58 -37.54 -13.30
C LEU A 12 -37.72 -37.18 -12.06
N HIS A 13 -36.52 -37.75 -11.95
CA HIS A 13 -35.56 -37.32 -10.93
C HIS A 13 -34.92 -36.00 -11.37
N ALA A 14 -35.37 -34.89 -10.79
CA ALA A 14 -34.68 -33.61 -10.91
C ALA A 14 -33.31 -33.73 -10.21
N LEU A 15 -32.22 -33.78 -10.98
CA LEU A 15 -30.89 -33.55 -10.44
C LEU A 15 -30.82 -32.09 -9.96
N VAL A 16 -30.96 -31.89 -8.66
CA VAL A 16 -30.52 -30.64 -8.02
C VAL A 16 -28.99 -30.67 -8.08
N ALA A 17 -28.42 -29.95 -9.05
CA ALA A 17 -27.00 -29.68 -9.08
C ALA A 17 -26.65 -28.85 -7.85
N THR A 18 -26.11 -29.48 -6.81
CA THR A 18 -25.47 -28.77 -5.70
C THR A 18 -24.28 -28.02 -6.29
N ALA A 19 -24.38 -26.70 -6.41
CA ALA A 19 -23.26 -25.87 -6.79
C ALA A 19 -22.13 -26.10 -5.77
N SER A 20 -21.13 -26.87 -6.19
CA SER A 20 -19.89 -27.03 -5.44
C SER A 20 -19.29 -25.65 -5.29
N SER A 21 -19.16 -25.17 -4.05
CA SER A 21 -18.50 -23.90 -3.76
C SER A 21 -17.04 -24.01 -4.18
N GLY A 22 -16.63 -23.14 -5.09
CA GLY A 22 -15.26 -23.12 -5.59
C GLY A 22 -14.31 -22.45 -4.60
N PRO A 23 -12.98 -22.58 -4.78
CA PRO A 23 -12.00 -21.82 -4.00
C PRO A 23 -12.26 -20.30 -4.02
N ALA A 24 -12.83 -19.77 -5.10
CA ALA A 24 -13.22 -18.37 -5.19
C ALA A 24 -14.29 -17.97 -4.15
N ASP A 25 -15.30 -18.81 -3.92
CA ASP A 25 -16.37 -18.54 -2.94
C ASP A 25 -15.82 -18.53 -1.52
N VAL A 26 -14.91 -19.46 -1.22
CA VAL A 26 -14.19 -19.53 0.06
C VAL A 26 -13.41 -18.23 0.26
N ILE A 27 -12.62 -17.79 -0.73
CA ILE A 27 -11.83 -16.54 -0.63
C ILE A 27 -12.75 -15.34 -0.39
N LEU A 28 -13.84 -15.21 -1.14
CA LEU A 28 -14.76 -14.09 -1.01
C LEU A 28 -15.44 -14.07 0.36
N SER A 29 -15.88 -15.22 0.88
CA SER A 29 -16.48 -15.31 2.22
C SER A 29 -15.50 -14.87 3.31
N HIS A 30 -14.24 -15.32 3.25
CA HIS A 30 -13.23 -14.96 4.24
C HIS A 30 -12.75 -13.53 4.10
N LEU A 31 -12.64 -13.01 2.88
CA LEU A 31 -12.31 -11.60 2.63
C LEU A 31 -13.41 -10.69 3.19
N ALA A 32 -14.69 -11.06 3.05
CA ALA A 32 -15.80 -10.33 3.64
C ALA A 32 -15.72 -10.33 5.17
N ALA A 33 -15.46 -11.48 5.80
CA ALA A 33 -15.30 -11.58 7.25
C ALA A 33 -14.12 -10.73 7.77
N LEU A 34 -12.96 -10.81 7.10
CA LEU A 34 -11.80 -9.98 7.44
C LEU A 34 -12.11 -8.48 7.26
N THR A 35 -12.85 -8.12 6.21
CA THR A 35 -13.23 -6.72 5.95
C THR A 35 -14.15 -6.18 7.05
N ALA A 36 -15.06 -7.01 7.58
CA ALA A 36 -15.97 -6.59 8.66
C ALA A 36 -15.24 -6.19 9.95
N GLU A 37 -14.06 -6.76 10.21
CA GLU A 37 -13.21 -6.43 11.38
C GLU A 37 -12.42 -5.13 11.21
N LEU A 38 -12.33 -4.57 9.99
CA LEU A 38 -11.52 -3.37 9.73
C LEU A 38 -12.25 -2.09 10.15
N PRO A 39 -11.52 -1.02 10.49
CA PRO A 39 -12.07 0.31 10.67
C PRO A 39 -12.84 0.79 9.44
N GLU A 40 -13.85 1.64 9.65
CA GLU A 40 -14.74 2.13 8.59
C GLU A 40 -14.01 2.69 7.36
N PRO A 41 -12.98 3.57 7.47
CA PRO A 41 -12.30 4.10 6.29
C PRO A 41 -11.66 3.01 5.41
N ALA A 42 -11.14 1.94 6.04
CA ALA A 42 -10.55 0.82 5.32
C ALA A 42 -11.62 -0.03 4.62
N ARG A 43 -12.79 -0.22 5.23
CA ARG A 43 -13.93 -0.91 4.59
C ARG A 43 -14.43 -0.16 3.37
N GLU A 44 -14.58 1.16 3.47
CA GLU A 44 -14.98 2.02 2.36
C GLU A 44 -13.95 1.99 1.22
N ALA A 45 -12.66 2.05 1.53
CA ALA A 45 -11.61 1.91 0.53
C ALA A 45 -11.66 0.55 -0.17
N LEU A 46 -11.86 -0.56 0.56
CA LEU A 46 -12.01 -1.89 -0.04
C LEU A 46 -13.25 -2.00 -0.94
N ALA A 47 -14.34 -1.32 -0.61
CA ALA A 47 -15.54 -1.31 -1.44
C ALA A 47 -15.28 -0.70 -2.83
N ARG A 48 -14.37 0.28 -2.91
CA ARG A 48 -14.00 1.03 -4.13
C ARG A 48 -12.89 0.38 -4.98
N ILE A 49 -12.33 -0.75 -4.54
CA ILE A 49 -11.29 -1.49 -5.31
C ILE A 49 -11.97 -2.47 -6.26
N ASP A 50 -11.53 -2.55 -7.52
CA ASP A 50 -12.34 -3.19 -8.57
C ASP A 50 -12.39 -4.72 -8.47
N THR A 51 -11.25 -5.38 -8.17
CA THR A 51 -11.14 -6.84 -8.27
C THR A 51 -10.91 -7.51 -6.92
N PRO A 52 -11.41 -8.74 -6.70
CA PRO A 52 -11.14 -9.50 -5.48
C PRO A 52 -9.65 -9.67 -5.16
N GLN A 53 -8.82 -9.84 -6.19
CA GLN A 53 -7.37 -9.98 -6.06
C GLN A 53 -6.75 -8.70 -5.49
N ARG A 54 -7.11 -7.54 -6.05
CA ARG A 54 -6.62 -6.23 -5.57
C ARG A 54 -7.13 -5.92 -4.17
N LYS A 55 -8.40 -6.28 -3.87
CA LYS A 55 -8.97 -6.16 -2.51
C LYS A 55 -8.20 -7.02 -1.51
N LEU A 56 -7.87 -8.26 -1.88
CA LEU A 56 -7.10 -9.16 -1.02
C LEU A 56 -5.71 -8.59 -0.68
N LEU A 57 -5.02 -8.02 -1.67
CA LEU A 57 -3.71 -7.39 -1.46
C LEU A 57 -3.80 -6.14 -0.57
N ALA A 58 -4.86 -5.33 -0.71
CA ALA A 58 -5.10 -4.19 0.18
C ALA A 58 -5.45 -4.65 1.60
N ALA A 59 -6.36 -5.62 1.75
CA ALA A 59 -6.75 -6.20 3.03
C ALA A 59 -5.57 -6.82 3.77
N ARG A 60 -4.65 -7.49 3.05
CA ARG A 60 -3.36 -7.93 3.61
C ARG A 60 -2.60 -6.77 4.25
N SER A 61 -2.49 -5.65 3.53
CA SER A 61 -1.74 -4.48 4.00
C SER A 61 -2.40 -3.84 5.22
N TYR A 62 -3.72 -3.77 5.26
CA TYR A 62 -4.48 -3.30 6.42
C TYR A 62 -4.34 -4.22 7.62
N ALA A 63 -4.44 -5.54 7.42
CA ALA A 63 -4.21 -6.53 8.47
C ALA A 63 -2.78 -6.45 9.03
N LYS A 64 -1.79 -6.17 8.18
CA LYS A 64 -0.39 -5.97 8.59
C LYS A 64 -0.17 -4.66 9.35
N ALA A 65 -0.90 -3.60 9.02
CA ALA A 65 -0.84 -2.34 9.76
C ALA A 65 -1.44 -2.48 11.17
N GLY A 66 -2.43 -3.36 11.35
CA GLY A 66 -3.02 -3.66 12.65
C GLY A 66 -3.58 -2.41 13.33
N GLU A 67 -3.23 -2.22 14.59
CA GLU A 67 -3.70 -1.09 15.41
C GLU A 67 -3.23 0.28 14.87
N GLN A 68 -2.10 0.32 14.16
CA GLN A 68 -1.56 1.55 13.57
C GLN A 68 -2.29 1.98 12.29
N LEU A 69 -3.27 1.20 11.81
CA LEU A 69 -3.96 1.48 10.56
C LEU A 69 -4.61 2.87 10.53
N VAL A 70 -5.29 3.25 11.61
CA VAL A 70 -6.01 4.54 11.71
C VAL A 70 -5.03 5.71 11.79
N GLU A 71 -3.97 5.58 12.59
CA GLU A 71 -2.95 6.62 12.73
C GLU A 71 -2.24 6.90 11.40
N ARG A 72 -1.99 5.85 10.62
CA ARG A 72 -1.30 5.95 9.32
C ARG A 72 -2.22 6.29 8.16
N TRP A 73 -3.52 6.39 8.42
CA TRP A 73 -4.52 6.60 7.39
C TRP A 73 -4.36 7.97 6.73
N SER A 74 -4.48 8.02 5.40
CA SER A 74 -4.47 9.26 4.63
C SER A 74 -5.42 10.30 5.22
N TRP A 75 -4.98 11.56 5.23
CA TRP A 75 -5.77 12.66 5.76
C TRP A 75 -7.00 12.96 4.92
N THR A 76 -8.05 13.41 5.60
CA THR A 76 -9.21 14.04 4.98
C THR A 76 -8.87 15.43 4.47
N ALA A 77 -9.70 15.98 3.58
CA ALA A 77 -9.55 17.35 3.09
C ALA A 77 -9.46 18.39 4.21
N GLU A 78 -10.16 18.17 5.34
CA GLU A 78 -10.08 19.08 6.47
C GLU A 78 -8.76 18.97 7.24
N GLN A 79 -8.26 17.75 7.46
CA GLN A 79 -6.96 17.53 8.07
C GLN A 79 -5.84 18.13 7.21
N ILE A 80 -5.92 18.01 5.89
CA ILE A 80 -4.99 18.65 4.93
C ILE A 80 -5.00 20.18 5.13
N ARG A 81 -6.18 20.82 5.03
CA ARG A 81 -6.31 22.28 5.22
C ARG A 81 -5.80 22.76 6.58
N ARG A 82 -6.01 21.96 7.63
CA ARG A 82 -5.50 22.28 8.97
C ARG A 82 -3.98 22.18 9.02
N TYR A 83 -3.41 21.12 8.44
CA TYR A 83 -1.97 20.93 8.39
C TYR A 83 -1.28 22.04 7.58
N GLU A 84 -1.83 22.43 6.42
CA GLU A 84 -1.28 23.50 5.58
C GLU A 84 -1.22 24.89 6.28
N ARG A 85 -2.00 25.09 7.34
CA ARG A 85 -1.97 26.30 8.17
C ARG A 85 -1.11 26.18 9.42
N SER A 86 -0.51 25.01 9.65
CA SER A 86 0.24 24.71 10.86
C SER A 86 1.70 25.13 10.75
N ALA A 87 2.34 25.34 11.90
CA ALA A 87 3.78 25.57 11.98
C ALA A 87 4.58 24.35 11.48
N ASP A 88 4.03 23.13 11.58
CA ASP A 88 4.66 21.90 11.07
C ASP A 88 4.82 21.94 9.55
N TYR A 89 3.81 22.43 8.84
CA TYR A 89 3.87 22.60 7.40
C TYR A 89 4.87 23.68 7.01
N SER A 90 4.88 24.83 7.69
CA SER A 90 5.90 25.86 7.46
C SER A 90 7.33 25.33 7.67
N ARG A 91 7.54 24.46 8.68
CA ARG A 91 8.84 23.80 8.87
C ARG A 91 9.16 22.83 7.74
N LEU A 92 8.21 22.00 7.31
CA LEU A 92 8.41 21.11 6.17
C LEU A 92 8.86 21.89 4.92
N LEU A 93 8.22 23.03 4.61
CA LEU A 93 8.59 23.87 3.47
C LEU A 93 10.04 24.35 3.58
N ALA A 94 10.43 24.87 4.74
CA ALA A 94 11.79 25.34 4.99
C ALA A 94 12.84 24.22 4.83
N GLU A 95 12.55 23.04 5.35
CA GLU A 95 13.44 21.86 5.24
C GLU A 95 13.56 21.40 3.78
N VAL A 96 12.47 21.38 3.01
CA VAL A 96 12.49 21.07 1.58
C VAL A 96 13.31 22.09 0.80
N ASP A 97 13.12 23.39 1.05
CA ASP A 97 13.88 24.44 0.37
C ASP A 97 15.37 24.41 0.73
N ALA A 98 15.72 24.08 1.98
CA ALA A 98 17.11 23.87 2.37
C ALA A 98 17.77 22.73 1.59
N VAL A 99 17.06 21.60 1.39
CA VAL A 99 17.55 20.48 0.56
C VAL A 99 17.73 20.90 -0.89
N LYS A 100 16.78 21.67 -1.45
CA LYS A 100 16.88 22.19 -2.82
C LYS A 100 18.11 23.08 -2.98
N GLN A 101 18.33 24.02 -2.07
CA GLN A 101 19.49 24.91 -2.09
C GLN A 101 20.81 24.15 -1.97
N ALA A 102 20.90 23.19 -1.02
CA ALA A 102 22.09 22.36 -0.87
C ALA A 102 22.37 21.54 -2.13
N PHE A 103 21.34 20.98 -2.76
CA PHE A 103 21.50 20.23 -4.00
C PHE A 103 22.00 21.10 -5.14
N GLU A 104 21.40 22.28 -5.35
CA GLU A 104 21.79 23.23 -6.40
C GLU A 104 23.23 23.72 -6.24
N GLN A 105 23.65 24.03 -5.00
CA GLN A 105 25.03 24.40 -4.68
C GLN A 105 26.03 23.28 -5.01
N GLN A 106 25.66 22.03 -4.76
CA GLN A 106 26.51 20.86 -5.02
C GLN A 106 26.47 20.40 -6.49
N ASN A 107 25.48 20.86 -7.28
CA ASN A 107 25.23 20.39 -8.64
C ASN A 107 24.84 21.56 -9.57
N PRO A 108 25.79 22.46 -9.91
CA PRO A 108 25.50 23.63 -10.75
C PRO A 108 24.79 23.28 -12.07
N GLY A 109 23.76 24.04 -12.39
CA GLY A 109 22.93 23.84 -13.58
C GLY A 109 21.79 22.82 -13.40
N TYR A 110 21.66 22.20 -12.23
CA TYR A 110 20.56 21.29 -11.90
C TYR A 110 19.84 21.77 -10.65
N GLY A 111 18.54 21.45 -10.56
CA GLY A 111 17.71 21.75 -9.39
C GLY A 111 16.87 20.55 -8.98
N LEU A 112 16.06 20.76 -7.95
CA LEU A 112 15.09 19.78 -7.48
C LEU A 112 13.66 20.31 -7.59
N TYR A 113 12.78 19.51 -8.19
CA TYR A 113 11.34 19.69 -8.14
C TYR A 113 10.73 18.76 -7.09
N VAL A 114 9.76 19.27 -6.33
CA VAL A 114 9.01 18.52 -5.31
C VAL A 114 7.54 18.83 -5.48
N ASN A 115 6.70 17.79 -5.55
CA ASN A 115 5.25 17.97 -5.44
C ASN A 115 4.85 17.89 -3.96
N LEU A 116 4.41 19.01 -3.40
CA LEU A 116 4.00 19.13 -2.00
C LEU A 116 2.49 18.95 -1.79
N GLN A 117 1.75 18.58 -2.84
CA GLN A 117 0.34 18.23 -2.70
C GLN A 117 0.18 16.88 -2.01
N VAL A 118 -0.72 16.83 -1.03
CA VAL A 118 -1.09 15.57 -0.38
C VAL A 118 -1.72 14.62 -1.39
N ARG A 119 -1.24 13.37 -1.41
CA ARG A 119 -1.82 12.32 -2.25
C ARG A 119 -3.13 11.83 -1.63
N THR A 120 -4.25 12.34 -2.13
CA THR A 120 -5.59 12.00 -1.62
C THR A 120 -5.90 10.50 -1.68
N LEU A 121 -6.84 10.04 -0.85
CA LEU A 121 -7.29 8.65 -0.86
C LEU A 121 -7.86 8.26 -2.24
N GLU A 122 -8.60 9.17 -2.87
CA GLU A 122 -9.20 9.01 -4.21
C GLU A 122 -8.12 8.66 -5.24
N LEU A 123 -7.06 9.46 -5.29
CA LEU A 123 -5.96 9.24 -6.23
C LEU A 123 -5.20 7.94 -5.93
N GLN A 124 -5.08 7.56 -4.64
CA GLN A 124 -4.47 6.30 -4.26
C GLN A 124 -5.30 5.10 -4.75
N ILE A 125 -6.63 5.15 -4.60
CA ILE A 125 -7.55 4.11 -5.09
C ILE A 125 -7.48 4.01 -6.61
N GLU A 126 -7.54 5.14 -7.32
CA GLU A 126 -7.44 5.18 -8.78
C GLU A 126 -6.14 4.53 -9.27
N ARG A 127 -5.00 4.93 -8.70
CA ARG A 127 -3.69 4.35 -9.04
C ARG A 127 -3.62 2.88 -8.66
N TRP A 128 -4.18 2.49 -7.52
CA TRP A 128 -4.22 1.09 -7.08
C TRP A 128 -4.99 0.22 -8.07
N ASN A 129 -6.12 0.69 -8.59
CA ASN A 129 -6.96 -0.04 -9.53
C ASN A 129 -6.35 -0.11 -10.94
N SER A 130 -5.64 0.93 -11.38
CA SER A 130 -5.07 1.01 -12.72
C SER A 130 -3.63 0.45 -12.85
N ASN A 131 -2.86 0.36 -11.76
CA ASN A 131 -1.44 -0.01 -11.84
C ASN A 131 -1.23 -1.50 -12.22
N PRO A 132 -0.46 -1.82 -13.27
CA PRO A 132 -0.18 -3.20 -13.69
C PRO A 132 0.68 -4.00 -12.70
N GLY A 133 1.64 -3.36 -12.01
CA GLY A 133 2.48 -4.02 -11.02
C GLY A 133 1.71 -4.41 -9.75
N VAL A 134 0.72 -3.60 -9.36
CA VAL A 134 -0.26 -3.97 -8.32
C VAL A 134 -1.07 -5.19 -8.79
N ALA A 135 -1.54 -5.20 -10.04
CA ALA A 135 -2.28 -6.33 -10.61
C ALA A 135 -1.47 -7.64 -10.54
N LYS A 136 -0.20 -7.58 -10.97
CA LYS A 136 0.72 -8.72 -10.93
C LYS A 136 0.88 -9.27 -9.50
N THR A 137 1.17 -8.39 -8.55
CA THR A 137 1.38 -8.77 -7.14
C THR A 137 0.08 -9.32 -6.51
N ALA A 138 -1.06 -8.74 -6.86
CA ALA A 138 -2.37 -9.18 -6.39
C ALA A 138 -2.72 -10.59 -6.89
N ASN A 139 -2.42 -10.88 -8.16
CA ASN A 139 -2.61 -12.21 -8.74
C ASN A 139 -1.66 -13.25 -8.11
N GLU A 140 -0.41 -12.86 -7.82
CA GLU A 140 0.55 -13.72 -7.12
C GLU A 140 0.03 -14.13 -5.73
N LEU A 141 -0.46 -13.17 -4.94
CA LEU A 141 -1.06 -13.41 -3.64
C LEU A 141 -2.32 -14.28 -3.75
N TYR A 142 -3.20 -13.98 -4.70
CA TYR A 142 -4.43 -14.74 -4.90
C TYR A 142 -4.14 -16.21 -5.24
N GLY A 143 -3.20 -16.47 -6.16
CA GLY A 143 -2.76 -17.82 -6.48
C GLY A 143 -2.08 -18.54 -5.31
N ALA A 144 -1.34 -17.81 -4.46
CA ALA A 144 -0.78 -18.37 -3.24
C ALA A 144 -1.88 -18.76 -2.23
N LEU A 145 -2.91 -17.93 -2.06
CA LEU A 145 -4.05 -18.25 -1.21
C LEU A 145 -4.83 -19.45 -1.75
N GLN A 146 -5.03 -19.57 -3.07
CA GLN A 146 -5.66 -20.76 -3.64
C GLN A 146 -4.90 -22.05 -3.30
N ARG A 147 -3.55 -22.02 -3.31
CA ARG A 147 -2.74 -23.17 -2.89
C ARG A 147 -2.90 -23.48 -1.40
N GLU A 148 -2.94 -22.45 -0.55
CA GLU A 148 -3.19 -22.59 0.89
C GLU A 148 -4.55 -23.26 1.16
N LEU A 149 -5.61 -22.83 0.45
CA LEU A 149 -6.95 -23.38 0.55
C LEU A 149 -7.06 -24.83 0.03
N SER A 150 -6.22 -25.23 -0.93
CA SER A 150 -6.17 -26.62 -1.40
C SER A 150 -5.40 -27.54 -0.45
N ALA A 151 -4.40 -27.01 0.26
CA ALA A 151 -3.59 -27.77 1.21
C ALA A 151 -4.26 -27.94 2.58
N HIS A 152 -5.20 -27.05 2.93
CA HIS A 152 -5.85 -27.02 4.23
C HIS A 152 -7.36 -26.99 4.12
N ARG A 153 -8.06 -27.54 5.12
CA ARG A 153 -9.54 -27.49 5.15
C ARG A 153 -10.01 -26.13 5.63
N TYR A 154 -10.52 -25.32 4.73
CA TYR A 154 -11.29 -24.12 5.04
C TYR A 154 -12.79 -24.39 4.89
N PRO A 155 -13.63 -23.93 5.83
CA PRO A 155 -15.07 -23.99 5.65
C PRO A 155 -15.50 -23.08 4.49
N VAL A 156 -16.59 -23.41 3.81
CA VAL A 156 -17.12 -22.55 2.71
C VAL A 156 -17.49 -21.16 3.24
N ARG A 157 -18.15 -21.14 4.39
CA ARG A 157 -18.48 -19.91 5.12
C ARG A 157 -17.42 -19.64 6.17
N ALA A 158 -16.86 -18.44 6.15
CA ALA A 158 -15.90 -18.02 7.14
C ALA A 158 -16.48 -18.07 8.56
N ASN A 159 -15.64 -18.51 9.50
CA ASN A 159 -15.87 -18.39 10.94
C ASN A 159 -14.66 -17.71 11.58
N ALA A 160 -14.70 -17.44 12.89
CA ALA A 160 -13.62 -16.72 13.56
C ALA A 160 -12.25 -17.40 13.41
N GLU A 161 -12.20 -18.73 13.53
CA GLU A 161 -10.95 -19.50 13.43
C GLU A 161 -10.36 -19.44 12.00
N SER A 162 -11.20 -19.67 10.99
CA SER A 162 -10.76 -19.69 9.60
C SER A 162 -10.41 -18.30 9.08
N THR A 163 -11.11 -17.25 9.53
CA THR A 163 -10.76 -15.84 9.28
C THR A 163 -9.39 -15.51 9.89
N GLN A 164 -9.15 -15.88 11.15
CA GLN A 164 -7.85 -15.66 11.80
C GLN A 164 -6.72 -16.47 11.13
N ARG A 165 -7.00 -17.68 10.63
CA ARG A 165 -6.05 -18.45 9.82
C ARG A 165 -5.71 -17.72 8.53
N MET A 166 -6.70 -17.27 7.77
CA MET A 166 -6.46 -16.50 6.55
C MET A 166 -5.69 -15.20 6.84
N LYS A 167 -6.04 -14.46 7.89
CA LYS A 167 -5.33 -13.25 8.31
C LYS A 167 -3.84 -13.51 8.58
N ARG A 168 -3.52 -14.59 9.31
CA ARG A 168 -2.13 -15.01 9.56
C ARG A 168 -1.40 -15.34 8.26
N PHE A 169 -2.03 -16.11 7.36
CA PHE A 169 -1.46 -16.38 6.04
C PHE A 169 -1.15 -15.08 5.28
N LEU A 170 -2.11 -14.16 5.20
CA LEU A 170 -1.94 -12.89 4.49
C LEU A 170 -0.78 -12.07 5.08
N VAL A 171 -0.74 -11.89 6.39
CA VAL A 171 0.33 -11.11 7.06
C VAL A 171 1.71 -11.71 6.79
N ASN A 172 1.83 -13.04 6.84
CA ASN A 172 3.09 -13.77 6.68
C ASN A 172 3.49 -14.02 5.22
N TRP A 173 2.59 -13.79 4.25
CA TRP A 173 2.93 -13.92 2.84
C TRP A 173 3.90 -12.83 2.41
N TYR A 174 5.00 -13.19 1.74
CA TYR A 174 5.95 -12.24 1.17
C TYR A 174 5.92 -12.34 -0.36
N PRO A 175 5.73 -11.22 -1.08
CA PRO A 175 5.76 -11.24 -2.53
C PRO A 175 7.19 -11.46 -3.03
N SER A 176 7.33 -12.10 -4.20
CA SER A 176 8.62 -12.20 -4.91
C SER A 176 9.20 -10.84 -5.32
N THR A 177 8.35 -9.83 -5.46
CA THR A 177 8.71 -8.44 -5.75
C THR A 177 7.77 -7.52 -4.98
N ALA A 178 8.30 -6.51 -4.30
CA ALA A 178 7.48 -5.54 -3.58
C ALA A 178 6.43 -4.90 -4.50
N ALA A 179 5.20 -4.74 -4.01
CA ALA A 179 4.17 -3.99 -4.74
C ALA A 179 4.68 -2.56 -4.97
N PRO A 180 4.49 -1.99 -6.18
CA PRO A 180 5.04 -0.68 -6.52
C PRO A 180 4.29 0.48 -5.85
N LEU A 181 3.17 0.21 -5.17
CA LEU A 181 2.35 1.19 -4.49
C LEU A 181 1.97 0.66 -3.10
N ALA A 182 1.91 1.55 -2.12
CA ALA A 182 1.24 1.27 -0.85
C ALA A 182 -0.26 1.04 -1.08
N ALA A 183 -0.89 0.22 -0.23
CA ALA A 183 -2.34 0.09 -0.22
C ALA A 183 -3.01 1.46 0.03
N PRO A 184 -4.17 1.73 -0.58
CA PRO A 184 -4.85 3.01 -0.41
C PRO A 184 -5.07 3.35 1.06
N GLY A 185 -4.84 4.61 1.43
CA GLY A 185 -4.91 5.02 2.83
C GLY A 185 -3.60 4.83 3.60
N LEU A 186 -2.70 3.94 3.18
CA LEU A 186 -1.43 3.67 3.90
C LEU A 186 -0.19 4.33 3.29
N SER A 187 -0.35 5.10 2.21
CA SER A 187 0.76 5.86 1.61
C SER A 187 1.14 7.04 2.52
N ALA A 188 2.41 7.16 2.91
CA ALA A 188 2.90 8.30 3.70
C ALA A 188 2.70 9.67 3.01
N HIS A 189 2.61 9.69 1.68
CA HIS A 189 2.20 10.86 0.90
C HIS A 189 0.76 11.35 1.22
N GLY A 190 -0.10 10.48 1.76
CA GLY A 190 -1.45 10.84 2.20
C GLY A 190 -1.48 11.66 3.48
N GLN A 191 -0.33 11.81 4.16
CA GLN A 191 -0.16 12.63 5.35
C GLN A 191 1.01 13.63 5.17
N LEU A 192 1.45 13.86 3.94
CA LEU A 192 2.66 14.62 3.61
C LEU A 192 3.89 14.24 4.47
N ARG A 193 3.97 12.98 4.89
CA ARG A 193 5.09 12.39 5.64
C ARG A 193 6.13 11.78 4.71
N ALA A 194 5.90 11.80 3.40
CA ALA A 194 6.87 11.42 2.39
C ALA A 194 7.01 12.52 1.35
N ILE A 195 8.24 12.71 0.89
CA ILE A 195 8.64 13.70 -0.09
C ILE A 195 9.37 12.98 -1.22
N ASP A 196 8.92 13.20 -2.45
CA ASP A 196 9.56 12.69 -3.66
C ASP A 196 10.30 13.84 -4.34
N PHE A 197 11.64 13.79 -4.33
CA PHE A 197 12.49 14.77 -5.04
C PHE A 197 12.77 14.32 -6.47
N GLN A 198 12.55 15.21 -7.44
CA GLN A 198 12.85 14.96 -8.85
C GLN A 198 13.98 15.86 -9.31
N VAL A 199 14.94 15.32 -10.07
CA VAL A 199 16.03 16.12 -10.62
C VAL A 199 15.55 16.83 -11.87
N VAL A 200 15.76 18.14 -11.92
CA VAL A 200 15.40 18.99 -13.07
C VAL A 200 16.61 19.76 -13.59
N ARG A 201 16.54 20.18 -14.86
CA ARG A 201 17.44 21.15 -15.48
C ARG A 201 16.60 22.13 -16.29
N GLY A 202 16.47 23.36 -15.80
CA GLY A 202 15.42 24.26 -16.27
C GLY A 202 14.04 23.63 -16.03
N GLU A 203 13.22 23.58 -17.07
CA GLU A 203 11.87 22.98 -17.02
C GLU A 203 11.86 21.46 -17.29
N GLN A 204 12.99 20.88 -17.67
CA GLN A 204 13.07 19.46 -18.02
C GLN A 204 13.30 18.58 -16.79
N VAL A 205 12.45 17.57 -16.58
CA VAL A 205 12.70 16.49 -15.63
C VAL A 205 13.76 15.55 -16.19
N ILE A 206 14.90 15.47 -15.49
CA ILE A 206 16.04 14.60 -15.83
C ILE A 206 15.90 13.24 -15.13
N ALA A 207 15.43 13.25 -13.88
CA ALA A 207 15.18 12.04 -13.11
C ALA A 207 13.85 12.16 -12.33
N GLY A 208 12.80 11.50 -12.83
CA GLY A 208 11.45 11.49 -12.25
C GLY A 208 11.17 10.30 -11.35
N THR A 209 9.90 10.09 -10.97
CA THR A 209 9.47 9.12 -9.93
C THR A 209 9.03 7.75 -10.48
N SER A 210 9.61 7.30 -11.59
CA SER A 210 9.27 6.01 -12.20
C SER A 210 10.25 4.90 -11.78
N ILE A 211 9.74 3.86 -11.12
CA ILE A 211 10.55 2.68 -10.73
C ILE A 211 11.23 2.05 -11.95
N ALA A 212 10.54 2.03 -13.10
CA ALA A 212 11.07 1.44 -14.33
C ALA A 212 12.28 2.20 -14.92
N SER A 213 12.49 3.47 -14.53
CA SER A 213 13.61 4.27 -15.01
C SER A 213 14.80 4.34 -14.03
N VAL A 214 14.66 3.87 -12.78
CA VAL A 214 15.65 4.03 -11.70
C VAL A 214 17.09 3.76 -12.16
N ARG A 215 17.35 2.59 -12.77
CA ARG A 215 18.71 2.25 -13.20
C ARG A 215 19.31 3.29 -14.17
N ARG A 216 18.53 3.73 -15.16
CA ARG A 216 19.00 4.62 -16.24
C ARG A 216 18.98 6.10 -15.85
N ALA A 217 17.92 6.52 -15.17
CA ALA A 217 17.66 7.92 -14.86
C ALA A 217 18.22 8.33 -13.50
N TRP A 218 18.46 7.41 -12.56
CA TRP A 218 18.95 7.72 -11.21
C TRP A 218 20.32 7.14 -10.90
N ASP A 219 20.50 5.83 -11.11
CA ASP A 219 21.69 5.13 -10.64
C ASP A 219 22.89 5.38 -11.54
N GLN A 220 22.76 5.18 -12.86
CA GLN A 220 23.85 5.38 -13.82
C GLN A 220 24.43 6.82 -13.80
N PRO A 221 23.63 7.90 -13.73
CA PRO A 221 24.16 9.26 -13.65
C PRO A 221 24.61 9.66 -12.23
N GLY A 222 24.40 8.81 -11.22
CA GLY A 222 24.76 9.08 -9.82
C GLY A 222 23.84 10.06 -9.09
N TRP A 223 22.60 10.24 -9.56
CA TRP A 223 21.66 11.17 -8.93
C TRP A 223 21.20 10.72 -7.55
N ARG A 224 21.11 9.41 -7.30
CA ARG A 224 20.81 8.87 -5.95
C ARG A 224 21.78 9.45 -4.92
N ASP A 225 23.07 9.29 -5.17
CA ASP A 225 24.11 9.66 -4.21
C ASP A 225 24.27 11.18 -4.08
N ARG A 226 24.02 11.93 -5.16
CA ARG A 226 23.98 13.41 -5.13
C ARG A 226 22.81 13.92 -4.29
N LEU A 227 21.62 13.37 -4.48
CA LEU A 227 20.46 13.74 -3.68
C LEU A 227 20.64 13.34 -2.21
N GLN A 228 21.12 12.13 -1.95
CA GLN A 228 21.35 11.65 -0.60
C GLN A 228 22.35 12.55 0.16
N ARG A 229 23.44 12.97 -0.49
CA ARG A 229 24.40 13.92 0.11
C ARG A 229 23.78 15.28 0.43
N ALA A 230 22.96 15.82 -0.48
CA ALA A 230 22.26 17.08 -0.24
C ALA A 230 21.31 16.96 0.97
N VAL A 231 20.50 15.90 1.04
CA VAL A 231 19.60 15.64 2.16
C VAL A 231 20.37 15.52 3.49
N GLN A 232 21.47 14.74 3.50
CA GLN A 232 22.30 14.56 4.70
C GLN A 232 22.98 15.84 5.18
N SER A 233 23.28 16.79 4.28
CA SER A 233 23.92 18.05 4.64
C SER A 233 23.00 19.05 5.36
N VAL A 234 21.68 18.91 5.21
CA VAL A 234 20.69 19.80 5.82
C VAL A 234 20.32 19.34 7.24
N GLY A 235 20.15 18.03 7.43
CA GLY A 235 19.88 17.49 8.76
C GLY A 235 19.11 16.17 8.75
N ALA A 236 18.80 15.68 9.95
CA ALA A 236 18.20 14.36 10.16
C ALA A 236 16.68 14.30 9.95
N GLN A 237 16.02 15.36 9.47
CA GLN A 237 14.55 15.41 9.34
C GLN A 237 14.01 14.53 8.20
N PHE A 238 14.86 14.14 7.26
CA PHE A 238 14.50 13.24 6.16
C PHE A 238 15.22 11.89 6.30
N VAL A 239 14.45 10.81 6.24
CA VAL A 239 14.96 9.43 6.29
C VAL A 239 14.73 8.76 4.94
N GLY A 240 15.81 8.32 4.31
CA GLY A 240 15.75 7.70 2.98
C GLY A 240 17.14 7.53 2.35
N PRO A 241 17.20 7.19 1.05
CA PRO A 241 16.05 6.92 0.19
C PRO A 241 15.33 5.61 0.52
N LEU A 242 14.09 5.44 0.06
CA LEU A 242 13.36 4.17 0.19
C LEU A 242 14.01 3.06 -0.65
N ARG A 243 14.27 1.92 0.00
CA ARG A 243 15.02 0.80 -0.61
C ARG A 243 14.14 -0.25 -1.29
N SER A 244 12.92 -0.45 -0.80
CA SER A 244 12.00 -1.48 -1.32
C SER A 244 10.54 -0.98 -1.29
N PRO A 245 9.93 -0.69 -2.45
CA PRO A 245 10.56 -0.64 -3.77
C PRO A 245 11.71 0.38 -3.81
N ASN A 246 12.66 0.18 -4.75
CA ASN A 246 13.83 1.05 -4.89
C ASN A 246 13.40 2.40 -5.47
N GLU A 247 13.26 3.41 -4.60
CA GLU A 247 12.80 4.75 -4.92
C GLU A 247 13.82 5.79 -4.44
N PRO A 248 14.89 6.06 -5.22
CA PRO A 248 15.97 6.98 -4.83
C PRO A 248 15.51 8.42 -4.56
N TRP A 249 14.33 8.81 -5.05
CA TRP A 249 13.70 10.10 -4.81
C TRP A 249 12.94 10.21 -3.50
N HIS A 250 12.59 9.08 -2.87
CA HIS A 250 11.58 9.03 -1.81
C HIS A 250 12.21 9.12 -0.42
N TYR A 251 11.84 10.15 0.34
CA TYR A 251 12.30 10.36 1.72
C TYR A 251 11.11 10.54 2.65
N THR A 252 11.16 9.91 3.81
CA THR A 252 10.19 10.12 4.89
C THR A 252 10.58 11.37 5.68
N TYR A 253 9.64 12.30 5.84
CA TYR A 253 9.80 13.47 6.72
C TYR A 253 9.40 13.12 8.14
N MET A 254 10.34 13.24 9.07
CA MET A 254 10.17 13.00 10.49
C MET A 254 10.37 14.32 11.24
N PRO A 255 9.29 15.02 11.66
CA PRO A 255 9.42 16.26 12.40
C PRO A 255 10.16 16.04 13.72
N SER A 256 10.95 17.02 14.13
CA SER A 256 11.86 16.99 15.27
C SER A 256 11.21 16.57 16.61
N VAL A 257 9.92 16.85 16.81
CA VAL A 257 9.16 16.41 18.01
C VAL A 257 9.01 14.88 18.06
N GLN A 258 8.87 14.21 16.91
CA GLN A 258 8.83 12.74 16.83
C GLN A 258 10.23 12.11 16.95
N GLN A 259 11.29 12.85 16.61
CA GLN A 259 12.68 12.35 16.79
C GLN A 259 13.10 12.29 18.26
N ALA A 260 12.60 13.21 19.10
CA ALA A 260 12.88 13.23 20.53
C ALA A 260 12.26 12.02 21.26
N GLY A 261 11.03 11.61 20.89
CA GLY A 261 10.37 10.42 21.43
C GLY A 261 11.10 9.12 21.09
N VAL A 262 11.57 8.96 19.85
CA VAL A 262 12.33 7.77 19.41
C VAL A 262 13.69 7.65 20.11
N ARG A 263 14.36 8.78 20.38
CA ARG A 263 15.63 8.78 21.13
C ARG A 263 15.44 8.47 22.62
N ALA A 264 14.36 8.94 23.24
CA ALA A 264 14.05 8.67 24.64
C ALA A 264 13.74 7.18 24.90
N ASP A 265 13.04 6.52 23.99
CA ASP A 265 12.76 5.07 24.08
C ASP A 265 14.04 4.21 23.95
N CYS A 266 14.97 4.60 23.08
CA CYS A 266 16.26 3.91 22.95
C CYS A 266 17.17 4.07 24.19
N SER A 267 17.04 5.17 24.94
CA SER A 267 17.79 5.35 26.19
C SER A 267 17.20 4.57 27.36
N ALA A 268 15.88 4.36 27.37
CA ALA A 268 15.21 3.56 28.40
C ALA A 268 15.49 2.05 28.25
N GLN A 269 15.72 1.56 27.02
CA GLN A 269 16.05 0.15 26.75
C GLN A 269 17.52 -0.23 26.99
N ARG A 270 18.40 0.71 27.33
CA ARG A 270 19.81 0.42 27.70
C ARG A 270 20.07 0.47 29.21
N ALA A 271 19.03 0.63 30.02
CA ALA A 271 19.10 0.64 31.48
C ALA A 271 18.12 -0.39 32.06
N CYS A 272 18.37 -1.67 31.80
CA CYS A 272 18.02 -2.85 32.60
C CYS A 272 18.81 -4.04 32.04
#